data_AF-A0A821W913-F1
#
_entry.id   AF-A0A821W913-F1
#
_cell.length_a   1.000
_cell.length_b   1.000
_cell.length_c   1.000
_cell.angle_alpha   90.00
_cell.angle_beta   90.00
_cell.angle_gamma   90.00
#
_symmetry.space_group_name_H-M   'P 1'
#
loop_
_entity.id
_entity.type
_entity.pdbx_description
1 polymer ?
#
loop_
_entity_poly.entity_id
_entity_poly.type
_entity_poly.pdbx_seq_one_letter_code
_entity_poly.pdbx_strand_id
1 'polypeptide(L)' 'MGDGNFAIVRRSKLRGTEKEFAVKIIDKSKMKGKEYMLDHEINIMYSCNHPNIIRLLEDFETS' A
#
# COMPACT_ATOMS: atom_id res chain seq x y z
N MET A 1 -13.37 0.07 2.51
CA MET A 1 -12.92 1.32 1.85
C MET A 1 -12.57 2.27 2.98
N GLY A 2 -11.31 2.64 3.12
CA GLY A 2 -10.83 3.50 4.21
C GLY A 2 -10.20 4.76 3.62
N ASP A 3 -10.48 5.91 4.24
CA ASP A 3 -9.92 7.21 3.89
C ASP A 3 -8.98 7.62 5.03
N GLY A 4 -7.68 7.54 4.78
CA GLY A 4 -6.65 8.05 5.67
C GLY A 4 -6.14 9.39 5.15
N ASN A 5 -5.60 10.22 6.05
CA ASN A 5 -5.17 11.59 5.76
C ASN A 5 -4.27 11.75 4.49
N PHE A 6 -3.55 10.69 4.10
CA PHE A 6 -2.62 10.67 2.97
C PHE A 6 -2.88 9.53 1.97
N ALA A 7 -3.87 8.66 2.21
CA ALA A 7 -4.03 7.43 1.45
C ALA A 7 -5.49 6.98 1.35
N ILE A 8 -5.87 6.45 0.18
CA ILE A 8 -7.17 5.84 -0.06
C ILE A 8 -6.99 4.34 -0.29
N VAL A 9 -7.77 3.52 0.41
CA VAL A 9 -7.76 2.06 0.21
C VAL A 9 -8.96 1.62 -0.61
N ARG A 10 -8.68 1.01 -1.76
CA ARG A 10 -9.70 0.45 -2.67
C ARG A 10 -9.65 -1.07 -2.71
N ARG A 11 -10.81 -1.71 -2.77
CA ARG A 11 -10.90 -3.14 -3.11
C ARG A 11 -10.68 -3.32 -4.61
N SER A 12 -9.83 -4.25 -4.99
CA SER A 12 -9.53 -4.59 -6.39
C SER A 12 -9.50 -6.11 -6.58
N LYS A 13 -9.65 -6.57 -7.82
CA LYS A 13 -9.56 -7.99 -8.21
C LYS A 13 -8.41 -8.12 -9.20
N LEU A 14 -7.47 -9.04 -8.95
CA LEU A 14 -6.36 -9.27 -9.87
C LEU A 14 -6.89 -9.85 -11.18
N ARG A 15 -6.63 -9.14 -12.29
CA ARG A 15 -7.16 -9.49 -13.62
C ARG A 15 -6.71 -10.89 -14.02
N GLY A 16 -7.64 -11.70 -14.53
CA GLY A 16 -7.37 -13.11 -14.87
C GLY A 16 -7.42 -14.07 -13.68
N THR A 17 -7.68 -13.58 -12.46
CA THR A 17 -7.89 -14.42 -11.28
C THR A 17 -9.17 -14.02 -10.53
N GLU A 18 -9.62 -14.88 -9.62
CA GLU A 18 -10.73 -14.59 -8.72
C GLU A 18 -10.32 -13.86 -7.43
N LYS A 19 -9.02 -13.61 -7.26
CA LYS A 19 -8.45 -13.12 -5.99
C LYS A 19 -8.73 -11.64 -5.78
N GLU A 20 -9.25 -11.30 -4.62
CA GLU A 20 -9.49 -9.93 -4.17
C GLU A 20 -8.32 -9.40 -3.33
N PHE A 21 -8.03 -8.11 -3.48
CA PHE A 21 -6.95 -7.40 -2.82
C PHE A 21 -7.39 -6.01 -2.36
N ALA A 22 -6.65 -5.45 -1.41
CA ALA A 22 -6.73 -4.05 -1.04
C ALA A 22 -5.55 -3.28 -1.65
N VAL A 23 -5.85 -2.25 -2.44
CA VAL A 23 -4.87 -1.36 -3.04
C VAL A 23 -4.86 -0.07 -2.22
N LYS A 24 -3.73 0.20 -1.55
CA LYS A 24 -3.49 1.46 -0.84
C LYS A 24 -2.85 2.45 -1.81
N ILE A 25 -3.59 3.48 -2.18
CA ILE A 25 -3.17 4.53 -3.11
C ILE A 25 -2.71 5.72 -2.27
N ILE A 26 -1.49 6.18 -2.46
CA ILE A 26 -0.88 7.25 -1.67
C ILE A 26 -0.56 8.43 -2.59
N ASP A 27 -1.03 9.61 -2.21
CA ASP A 27 -0.74 10.83 -2.95
C ASP A 27 0.59 11.42 -2.46
N LYS A 28 1.65 11.21 -3.26
CA LYS A 28 3.00 11.69 -2.94
C LYS A 28 3.08 13.21 -2.76
N SER A 29 2.21 13.99 -3.41
CA SER A 29 2.20 15.44 -3.24
C SER A 29 1.87 15.84 -1.79
N LYS A 30 1.05 15.04 -1.11
CA LYS A 30 0.71 15.22 0.31
C LYS A 30 1.78 14.69 1.27
N MET A 31 2.78 13.99 0.74
CA MET A 31 3.92 13.43 1.50
C MET A 31 5.17 14.30 1.40
N LYS A 32 5.10 15.49 0.79
CA LYS A 32 6.24 16.39 0.65
C LYS A 32 6.84 16.76 2.03
N GLY A 33 8.14 16.52 2.21
CA GLY A 33 8.86 16.70 3.48
C GLY A 33 8.63 15.58 4.51
N LYS A 34 7.98 14.49 4.10
CA LYS A 34 7.59 13.31 4.89
C LYS A 34 7.85 12.00 4.15
N GLU A 35 8.61 12.05 3.07
CA GLU A 35 8.88 10.95 2.14
C GLU A 35 9.49 9.75 2.87
N TYR A 36 10.41 10.01 3.80
CA TYR A 36 11.06 8.98 4.62
C TYR A 36 10.07 8.09 5.39
N MET A 37 8.88 8.59 5.74
CA MET A 37 7.86 7.79 6.44
C MET A 37 7.24 6.75 5.51
N LEU A 38 7.09 7.09 4.22
CA LEU A 38 6.60 6.16 3.22
C LEU A 38 7.61 5.02 3.01
N ASP A 39 8.88 5.37 2.82
CA ASP A 39 9.97 4.40 2.64
C ASP A 39 10.09 3.47 3.85
N HIS A 40 9.96 4.02 5.06
CA HIS A 40 9.99 3.23 6.28
C HIS A 40 8.81 2.26 6.38
N GLU A 41 7.59 2.71 6.05
CA GLU A 41 6.40 1.85 6.04
C GLU A 41 6.58 0.68 5.06
N ILE A 42 7.04 0.96 3.83
CA ILE A 42 7.26 -0.05 2.80
C ILE A 42 8.33 -1.07 3.25
N ASN A 43 9.46 -0.61 3.79
CA ASN A 43 10.53 -1.48 4.26
C ASN A 43 10.07 -2.43 5.39
N ILE A 44 9.28 -1.95 6.35
CA ILE A 44 8.72 -2.81 7.40
C ILE A 44 7.81 -3.87 6.78
N MET A 45 6.93 -3.47 5.87
CA MET A 45 5.97 -4.39 5.24
C MET A 45 6.68 -5.47 4.42
N TYR A 46 7.80 -5.15 3.76
CA TYR A 46 8.64 -6.13 3.08
C TYR A 46 9.27 -7.16 4.02
N SER A 47 9.66 -6.75 5.22
CA SER A 47 10.21 -7.66 6.23
C SER A 47 9.16 -8.53 6.93
N CYS A 48 7.88 -8.18 6.82
CA CYS A 48 6.78 -8.84 7.53
C CYS A 48 6.23 -10.02 6.74
N ASN A 49 6.50 -11.24 7.21
CA ASN A 49 5.94 -12.47 6.67
C ASN A 49 5.34 -13.34 7.79
N HIS A 50 4.09 -13.05 8.16
CA HIS A 50 3.42 -13.73 9.27
C HIS A 50 1.93 -13.97 8.95
N PRO A 51 1.33 -15.12 9.30
CA PRO A 51 -0.05 -15.45 8.96
C PRO A 51 -1.09 -14.46 9.51
N ASN A 52 -0.74 -13.73 10.59
CA ASN A 52 -1.62 -12.75 11.24
C ASN A 52 -1.29 -11.29 10.88
N ILE A 53 -0.36 -11.05 9.95
CA ILE A 53 0.01 -9.70 9.49
C ILE A 53 -0.35 -9.60 8.01
N ILE A 54 -1.00 -8.50 7.63
CA ILE A 54 -1.33 -8.24 6.23
C ILE A 54 -0.02 -8.12 5.45
N ARG A 55 0.13 -8.92 4.40
CA ARG A 55 1.33 -8.92 3.57
C ARG A 55 1.23 -7.90 2.45
N LEU A 56 2.31 -7.16 2.22
CA LEU A 56 2.52 -6.41 0.98
C LEU A 56 2.88 -7.40 -0.13
N LEU A 57 2.06 -7.46 -1.18
CA LEU A 57 2.30 -8.37 -2.30
C LEU A 57 3.16 -7.72 -3.37
N GLU A 58 2.80 -6.51 -3.76
CA GLU A 58 3.48 -5.70 -4.76
C GLU A 58 3.28 -4.23 -4.40
N ASP A 59 4.27 -3.39 -4.70
CA ASP A 59 4.12 -1.94 -4.73
C ASP A 59 4.44 -1.41 -6.14
N PHE A 60 3.82 -0.29 -6.49
CA PHE A 60 3.98 0.35 -7.80
C PHE A 60 4.13 1.85 -7.61
N GLU A 61 5.15 2.39 -8.25
CA GLU A 61 5.44 3.81 -8.22
C GLU A 61 5.12 4.45 -9.57
N THR A 62 4.24 5.46 -9.59
CA THR A 62 4.02 6.29 -10.77
C THR A 62 4.86 7.57 -10.68
N SER A 63 5.37 8.03 -11.82
CA SER A 63 6.11 9.29 -11.99
C SER A 63 5.25 10.51 -11.72
#